data_AF-A0A2U3F0T1-F1
#
_entry.id   AF-A0A2U3F0T1-F1
#
_cell.length_a   1.000
_cell.length_b   1.000
_cell.length_c   1.000
_cell.angle_alpha   90.00
_cell.angle_beta   90.00
_cell.angle_gamma   90.00
#
_symmetry.space_group_name_H-M   'P 1'
#
loop_
_entity.id
_entity.type
_entity.pdbx_description
1 polymer ?
#
loop_
_entity_poly.entity_id
_entity_poly.type
_entity_poly.pdbx_seq_one_letter_code
_entity_poly.pdbx_strand_id
1 'polypeptide(L)'
;STFLKIGTIVGLAIGILIMRPTLTMPALTKFIDGTGPVWTGNLFPFLFITIACGAVSGFHALIASGTTPKMLANENQACLIGYGGMLMESFVAIMALVSACIIDPGVYFAMNSPMAVLAPAGTVDVVASAAQVVSGWGFAITPDTLTSIASEVGEQSIISRAGGAPTLAVGMAYILHGALGGLMDVSFWYHFAILFEALFILTAVDAGTRAARFMLQDLLGVISPNLKRTDSLPANLLATALCVLAWGYFLHQGVVDPLGGINTLWPLFGIANQMLAGMALMLCAVVLFKMKRQRYAWVALVPTAWLLICTLTAGWQKAFSPDNKVGFLAIANKFQTMIDSGKIPAQYTESQLSQLVFNNRLDAGLTIFFMVVVVVLALYSLKTALAALKNDKPTAKETPYEPMPENLEEIVTQAKGAH
;
A
#
# COMPACT_ATOMS: atom_id res chain seq x y z
N SER A 1 14.65 13.96 -9.52
CA SER A 1 13.85 12.89 -8.88
C SER A 1 14.50 11.51 -9.08
N THR A 2 14.67 11.03 -10.32
CA THR A 2 15.26 9.69 -10.59
C THR A 2 16.65 9.48 -10.00
N PHE A 3 17.57 10.44 -10.18
CA PHE A 3 18.92 10.37 -9.58
C PHE A 3 18.89 10.24 -8.06
N LEU A 4 18.02 11.01 -7.39
CA LEU A 4 17.85 10.90 -5.94
C LEU A 4 17.33 9.52 -5.54
N LYS A 5 16.36 8.96 -6.27
CA LYS A 5 15.78 7.64 -5.96
C LYS A 5 16.81 6.52 -6.11
N ILE A 6 17.46 6.46 -7.26
CA ILE A 6 18.49 5.44 -7.54
C ILE A 6 19.67 5.61 -6.60
N GLY A 7 20.15 6.85 -6.42
CA GLY A 7 21.27 7.16 -5.53
C GLY A 7 20.98 6.76 -4.08
N THR A 8 19.77 7.02 -3.58
CA THR A 8 19.36 6.63 -2.22
C THR A 8 19.27 5.11 -2.07
N ILE A 9 18.68 4.41 -3.04
CA ILE A 9 18.57 2.95 -3.05
C ILE A 9 19.95 2.30 -3.05
N VAL A 10 20.85 2.77 -3.91
CA VAL A 10 22.23 2.26 -3.99
C VAL A 10 23.01 2.62 -2.72
N GLY A 11 22.86 3.84 -2.22
CA GLY A 11 23.49 4.29 -0.97
C GLY A 11 23.05 3.45 0.23
N LEU A 12 21.75 3.16 0.34
CA LEU A 12 21.22 2.28 1.37
C LEU A 12 21.74 0.84 1.24
N ALA A 13 21.77 0.30 0.02
CA ALA A 13 22.29 -1.05 -0.23
C ALA A 13 23.76 -1.18 0.18
N ILE A 14 24.60 -0.22 -0.23
CA ILE A 14 26.02 -0.15 0.17
C ILE A 14 26.12 0.04 1.68
N GLY A 15 25.31 0.91 2.26
CA GLY A 15 25.27 1.16 3.70
C GLY A 15 24.99 -0.11 4.51
N ILE A 16 24.01 -0.92 4.09
CA ILE A 16 23.71 -2.21 4.71
C ILE A 16 24.91 -3.16 4.62
N LEU A 17 25.60 -3.24 3.47
CA LEU A 17 26.75 -4.14 3.29
C LEU A 17 27.98 -3.73 4.11
N ILE A 18 28.19 -2.43 4.31
CA ILE A 18 29.29 -1.89 5.12
C ILE A 18 28.97 -2.06 6.61
N MET A 19 27.79 -1.59 7.04
CA MET A 19 27.39 -1.57 8.44
C MET A 19 27.14 -2.99 8.98
N ARG A 20 26.64 -3.89 8.13
CA ARG A 20 26.27 -5.29 8.47
C ARG A 20 25.41 -5.35 9.73
N PRO A 21 24.26 -4.67 9.73
CA PRO A 21 23.46 -4.55 10.94
C PRO A 21 22.96 -5.92 11.42
N THR A 22 22.97 -6.11 12.73
CA THR A 22 22.27 -7.24 13.35
C THR A 22 20.78 -6.97 13.34
N LEU A 23 19.98 -7.92 12.83
CA LEU A 23 18.53 -7.85 12.92
C LEU A 23 18.14 -8.10 14.38
N THR A 24 17.52 -7.11 15.01
CA THR A 24 17.04 -7.14 16.40
C THR A 24 15.64 -7.75 16.51
N MET A 25 14.83 -7.62 15.46
CA MET A 25 13.51 -8.21 15.39
C MET A 25 13.62 -9.74 15.23
N PRO A 26 12.92 -10.56 16.05
CA PRO A 26 12.94 -12.00 15.91
C PRO A 26 12.28 -12.45 14.59
N ALA A 27 12.76 -13.56 14.02
CA ALA A 27 12.21 -14.10 12.77
C ALA A 27 10.72 -14.43 12.86
N LEU A 28 10.24 -14.83 14.04
CA LEU A 28 8.83 -14.99 14.37
C LEU A 28 8.54 -14.26 15.68
N THR A 29 7.61 -13.31 15.65
CA THR A 29 7.14 -12.62 16.85
C THR A 29 6.02 -13.42 17.50
N LYS A 30 5.78 -13.17 18.80
CA LYS A 30 4.63 -13.74 19.53
C LYS A 30 3.26 -13.33 18.95
N PHE A 31 3.22 -12.29 18.12
CA PHE A 31 2.00 -11.73 17.53
C PHE A 31 1.56 -12.44 16.24
N ILE A 32 2.23 -13.54 15.85
CA ILE A 32 1.82 -14.37 14.71
C ILE A 32 0.40 -14.93 14.86
N ASP A 33 -0.09 -15.03 16.10
CA ASP A 33 -1.43 -15.43 16.51
C ASP A 33 -2.51 -14.34 16.29
N GLY A 34 -2.14 -13.20 15.70
CA GLY A 34 -3.04 -12.11 15.39
C GLY A 34 -3.37 -11.17 16.54
N THR A 35 -2.67 -11.28 17.68
CA THR A 35 -2.82 -10.39 18.83
C THR A 35 -1.97 -9.12 18.74
N GLY A 36 -1.36 -8.86 17.57
CA GLY A 36 -0.44 -7.74 17.33
C GLY A 36 -1.04 -6.36 17.60
N PRO A 37 -0.26 -5.43 18.18
CA PRO A 37 -0.74 -4.08 18.50
C PRO A 37 -0.80 -3.16 17.26
N VAL A 38 0.02 -3.43 16.24
CA VAL A 38 0.06 -2.69 14.97
C VAL A 38 -1.04 -3.16 14.03
N TRP A 39 -1.31 -4.47 14.02
CA TRP A 39 -2.36 -5.06 13.20
C TRP A 39 -2.96 -6.29 13.87
N THR A 40 -4.28 -6.41 13.79
CA THR A 40 -5.06 -7.51 14.37
C THR A 40 -5.45 -8.53 13.30
N GLY A 41 -5.34 -9.81 13.64
CA GLY A 41 -5.65 -10.94 12.76
C GLY A 41 -4.43 -11.80 12.43
N ASN A 42 -4.67 -13.10 12.22
CA ASN A 42 -3.62 -14.09 11.97
C ASN A 42 -2.76 -13.74 10.75
N LEU A 43 -1.49 -14.14 10.76
CA LEU A 43 -0.56 -13.92 9.65
C LEU A 43 -1.17 -14.28 8.29
N PHE A 44 -1.80 -15.46 8.18
CA PHE A 44 -2.61 -15.81 7.01
C PHE A 44 -4.09 -15.80 7.38
N PRO A 45 -4.95 -15.16 6.57
CA PRO A 45 -4.67 -14.57 5.24
C PRO A 45 -4.23 -13.09 5.26
N PHE A 46 -4.10 -12.45 6.43
CA PHE A 46 -3.97 -10.99 6.51
C PHE A 46 -2.69 -10.44 5.88
N LEU A 47 -1.61 -11.21 5.79
CA LEU A 47 -0.34 -10.82 5.18
C LEU A 47 -0.51 -10.20 3.78
N PHE A 48 -1.43 -10.74 2.96
CA PHE A 48 -1.66 -10.21 1.62
C PHE A 48 -2.38 -8.86 1.63
N ILE A 49 -3.19 -8.56 2.64
CA ILE A 49 -3.87 -7.27 2.74
C ILE A 49 -3.11 -6.26 3.60
N THR A 50 -2.15 -6.69 4.42
CA THR A 50 -1.30 -5.80 5.21
C THR A 50 -0.05 -5.36 4.46
N ILE A 51 0.63 -6.29 3.78
CA ILE A 51 1.85 -6.04 3.00
C ILE A 51 1.47 -5.88 1.53
N ALA A 52 0.68 -4.85 1.22
CA ALA A 52 0.06 -4.67 -0.10
C ALA A 52 1.09 -4.74 -1.24
N CYS A 53 1.93 -3.71 -1.40
CA CYS A 53 2.88 -3.66 -2.53
C CYS A 53 4.07 -4.61 -2.39
N GLY A 54 4.34 -5.15 -1.19
CA GLY A 54 5.47 -6.07 -0.94
C GLY A 54 5.13 -7.55 -1.16
N ALA A 55 3.85 -7.95 -1.00
CA ALA A 55 3.41 -9.31 -1.31
C ALA A 55 2.98 -9.44 -2.79
N VAL A 56 2.00 -8.64 -3.22
CA VAL A 56 1.53 -8.54 -4.62
C VAL A 56 0.86 -7.18 -4.84
N SER A 57 1.27 -6.42 -5.84
CA SER A 57 0.69 -5.08 -6.13
C SER A 57 -0.26 -5.11 -7.33
N GLY A 58 -1.57 -4.96 -7.08
CA GLY A 58 -2.56 -4.81 -8.14
C GLY A 58 -2.47 -3.45 -8.83
N PHE A 59 -2.13 -2.41 -8.06
CA PHE A 59 -1.90 -1.09 -8.61
C PHE A 59 -0.70 -1.09 -9.59
N HIS A 60 0.43 -1.71 -9.25
CA HIS A 60 1.59 -1.77 -10.18
C HIS A 60 1.28 -2.63 -11.41
N ALA A 61 0.45 -3.66 -11.28
CA ALA A 61 0.07 -4.52 -12.39
C ALA A 61 -0.83 -3.83 -13.42
N LEU A 62 -1.75 -2.96 -12.98
CA LEU A 62 -2.75 -2.31 -13.85
C LEU A 62 -2.42 -0.85 -14.19
N ILE A 63 -1.71 -0.14 -13.31
CA ILE A 63 -1.40 1.29 -13.44
C ILE A 63 0.09 1.48 -13.71
N ALA A 64 0.54 0.97 -14.86
CA ALA A 64 1.93 1.09 -15.32
C ALA A 64 2.19 2.34 -16.20
N SER A 65 1.17 3.16 -16.48
CA SER A 65 1.21 4.26 -17.47
C SER A 65 2.28 5.33 -17.21
N GLY A 66 2.78 5.43 -15.97
CA GLY A 66 3.85 6.34 -15.59
C GLY A 66 5.25 5.85 -15.95
N THR A 67 5.44 4.55 -16.19
CA THR A 67 6.76 3.92 -16.26
C THR A 67 6.89 3.02 -17.49
N THR A 68 6.48 1.76 -17.40
CA THR A 68 6.76 0.70 -18.39
C THR A 68 6.47 1.10 -19.85
N PRO A 69 5.26 1.55 -20.23
CA PRO A 69 4.96 1.88 -21.63
C PRO A 69 5.73 3.12 -22.13
N LYS A 70 6.25 3.98 -21.24
CA LYS A 70 7.08 5.13 -21.62
C LYS A 70 8.56 4.76 -21.80
N MET A 71 8.99 3.63 -21.23
CA MET A 71 10.38 3.15 -21.35
C MET A 71 10.54 2.14 -22.48
N LEU A 72 9.44 1.59 -23.00
CA LEU A 72 9.46 0.64 -24.10
C LEU A 72 9.61 1.35 -25.44
N ALA A 73 10.74 1.15 -26.10
CA ALA A 73 10.90 1.50 -27.51
C ALA A 73 10.33 0.42 -28.44
N ASN A 74 10.34 -0.85 -28.01
CA ASN A 74 9.76 -1.97 -28.75
C ASN A 74 9.33 -3.10 -27.79
N GLU A 75 8.57 -4.07 -28.31
CA GLU A 75 8.01 -5.18 -27.53
C GLU A 75 9.06 -6.11 -26.91
N ASN A 76 10.23 -6.28 -27.54
CA ASN A 76 11.29 -7.16 -27.02
C ASN A 76 11.86 -6.67 -25.67
N GLN A 77 11.71 -5.37 -25.39
CA GLN A 77 12.11 -4.78 -24.12
C GLN A 77 11.10 -5.03 -22.99
N ALA A 78 9.87 -5.48 -23.29
CA ALA A 78 8.79 -5.65 -22.32
C ALA A 78 9.18 -6.59 -21.17
N CYS A 79 9.86 -7.69 -21.50
CA CYS A 79 10.33 -8.64 -20.49
C CYS A 79 11.40 -7.99 -19.59
N LEU A 80 12.44 -7.38 -20.17
CA LEU A 80 13.53 -6.80 -19.38
C LEU A 80 13.04 -5.66 -18.48
N ILE A 81 12.23 -4.75 -19.02
CA ILE A 81 11.75 -3.57 -18.30
C ILE A 81 10.71 -3.97 -17.25
N GLY A 82 9.75 -4.82 -17.60
CA GLY A 82 8.70 -5.27 -16.67
C GLY A 82 9.27 -6.16 -15.57
N TYR A 83 9.96 -7.24 -15.93
CA TYR A 83 10.53 -8.18 -14.95
C TYR A 83 11.68 -7.56 -14.17
N GLY A 84 12.56 -6.78 -14.82
CA GLY A 84 13.62 -6.05 -14.14
C GLY A 84 13.08 -5.02 -13.13
N GLY A 85 11.99 -4.32 -13.48
CA GLY A 85 11.29 -3.43 -12.55
C GLY A 85 10.78 -4.17 -11.31
N MET A 86 10.15 -5.33 -11.49
CA MET A 86 9.69 -6.19 -10.39
C MET A 86 10.84 -6.63 -9.48
N LEU A 87 11.98 -7.03 -10.04
CA LEU A 87 13.17 -7.40 -9.26
C LEU A 87 13.72 -6.21 -8.45
N MET A 88 13.75 -5.02 -9.05
CA MET A 88 14.20 -3.81 -8.35
C MET A 88 13.25 -3.43 -7.21
N GLU A 89 11.93 -3.55 -7.38
CA GLU A 89 10.97 -3.35 -6.28
C GLU A 89 11.16 -4.39 -5.17
N SER A 90 11.39 -5.65 -5.53
CA SER A 90 11.65 -6.73 -4.56
C SER A 90 12.93 -6.45 -3.76
N PHE A 91 13.96 -5.93 -4.42
CA PHE A 91 15.20 -5.53 -3.76
C PHE A 91 14.98 -4.38 -2.75
N VAL A 92 14.19 -3.36 -3.13
CA VAL A 92 13.82 -2.26 -2.22
C VAL A 92 13.00 -2.78 -1.04
N ALA A 93 12.08 -3.72 -1.25
CA ALA A 93 11.30 -4.33 -0.18
C ALA A 93 12.18 -5.05 0.85
N ILE A 94 13.21 -5.77 0.40
CA ILE A 94 14.19 -6.41 1.30
C ILE A 94 14.97 -5.36 2.10
N MET A 95 15.42 -4.28 1.47
CA MET A 95 16.12 -3.22 2.20
C MET A 95 15.22 -2.55 3.24
N ALA A 96 13.94 -2.31 2.91
CA ALA A 96 12.98 -1.76 3.86
C ALA A 96 12.73 -2.70 5.04
N LEU A 97 12.67 -4.01 4.79
CA LEU A 97 12.59 -5.03 5.84
C LEU A 97 13.82 -4.99 6.75
N VAL A 98 15.03 -4.91 6.17
CA VAL A 98 16.27 -4.77 6.95
C VAL A 98 16.21 -3.50 7.79
N SER A 99 15.94 -2.33 7.19
CA SER A 99 15.84 -1.06 7.92
C SER A 99 14.85 -1.11 9.08
N ALA A 100 13.70 -1.77 8.92
CA ALA A 100 12.73 -1.92 10.01
C ALA A 100 13.20 -2.91 11.08
N CYS A 101 13.87 -4.00 10.69
CA CYS A 101 14.28 -5.09 11.60
C CYS A 101 15.57 -4.82 12.37
N ILE A 102 16.25 -3.69 12.14
CA ILE A 102 17.42 -3.26 12.92
C ILE A 102 17.04 -2.33 14.08
N ILE A 103 15.83 -1.77 14.03
CA ILE A 103 15.30 -0.91 15.08
C ILE A 103 14.97 -1.79 16.27
N ASP A 104 15.31 -1.34 17.48
CA ASP A 104 14.92 -2.04 18.70
C ASP A 104 13.40 -2.36 18.67
N PRO A 105 12.97 -3.61 18.93
CA PRO A 105 11.55 -3.96 18.85
C PRO A 105 10.65 -3.09 19.73
N GLY A 106 11.11 -2.67 20.92
CA GLY A 106 10.36 -1.76 21.78
C GLY A 106 10.16 -0.39 21.13
N VAL A 107 11.21 0.16 20.52
CA VAL A 107 11.11 1.39 19.72
C VAL A 107 10.17 1.21 18.53
N TYR A 108 10.31 0.12 17.77
CA TYR A 108 9.45 -0.19 16.62
C TYR A 108 7.97 -0.20 17.01
N PHE A 109 7.63 -0.86 18.12
CA PHE A 109 6.25 -0.94 18.59
C PHE A 109 5.75 0.38 19.18
N ALA A 110 6.60 1.17 19.84
CA ALA A 110 6.23 2.52 20.30
C ALA A 110 5.96 3.48 19.13
N MET A 111 6.66 3.32 18.01
CA MET A 111 6.46 4.12 16.80
C MET A 111 5.18 3.74 16.04
N ASN A 112 4.92 2.43 15.90
CA ASN A 112 3.89 1.92 14.98
C ASN A 112 2.55 1.58 15.63
N SER A 113 2.47 1.53 16.96
CA SER A 113 1.20 1.20 17.63
C SER A 113 0.30 2.43 17.75
N PRO A 114 -1.04 2.26 17.76
CA PRO A 114 -1.98 3.37 17.84
C PRO A 114 -1.82 4.16 19.15
N MET A 115 -1.91 5.49 19.06
CA MET A 115 -1.86 6.37 20.25
C MET A 115 -2.89 5.99 21.32
N ALA A 116 -4.10 5.60 20.91
CA ALA A 116 -5.16 5.16 21.83
C ALA A 116 -4.75 3.95 22.71
N VAL A 117 -3.79 3.14 22.25
CA VAL A 117 -3.24 2.00 22.98
C VAL A 117 -2.04 2.41 23.83
N LEU A 118 -1.16 3.27 23.29
CA LEU A 118 0.09 3.68 23.95
C LEU A 118 -0.12 4.73 25.05
N ALA A 119 -1.05 5.66 24.86
CA ALA A 119 -1.39 6.72 25.79
C ALA A 119 -2.90 7.01 25.72
N PRO A 120 -3.73 6.28 26.49
CA PRO A 120 -5.17 6.51 26.57
C PRO A 120 -5.52 7.94 26.95
N ALA A 121 -6.74 8.40 26.63
CA ALA A 121 -7.13 9.79 26.91
C ALA A 121 -7.02 10.14 28.40
N GLY A 122 -6.51 11.34 28.68
CA GLY A 122 -6.20 11.80 30.03
C GLY A 122 -4.78 11.46 30.51
N THR A 123 -3.99 10.76 29.69
CA THR A 123 -2.56 10.56 29.96
C THR A 123 -1.82 11.89 29.87
N VAL A 124 -1.17 12.29 30.97
CA VAL A 124 -0.35 13.51 31.04
C VAL A 124 1.05 13.25 30.46
N ASP A 125 1.67 12.13 30.82
CA ASP A 125 2.99 11.74 30.33
C ASP A 125 2.86 10.61 29.29
N VAL A 126 2.80 11.02 28.02
CA VAL A 126 2.68 10.11 26.87
C VAL A 126 3.90 9.21 26.73
N VAL A 127 5.10 9.72 27.05
CA VAL A 127 6.36 8.97 26.87
C VAL A 127 6.47 7.88 27.91
N ALA A 128 6.19 8.20 29.18
CA ALA A 128 6.16 7.22 30.25
C ALA A 128 5.11 6.13 30.01
N SER A 129 3.90 6.53 29.60
CA SER A 129 2.82 5.58 29.28
C SER A 129 3.20 4.66 28.12
N ALA A 130 3.72 5.20 27.02
CA ALA A 130 4.11 4.39 25.86
C ALA A 130 5.20 3.37 26.22
N ALA A 131 6.24 3.80 26.95
CA ALA A 131 7.31 2.92 27.39
C ALA A 131 6.78 1.80 28.32
N GLN A 132 5.87 2.14 29.24
CA GLN A 132 5.26 1.16 30.16
C GLN A 132 4.38 0.15 29.41
N VAL A 133 3.54 0.60 28.49
CA VAL A 133 2.65 -0.27 27.69
C VAL A 133 3.46 -1.25 26.85
N VAL A 134 4.47 -0.75 26.14
CA VAL A 134 5.34 -1.57 25.28
C VAL A 134 6.19 -2.52 26.13
N SER A 135 6.65 -2.09 27.31
CA SER A 135 7.31 -2.96 28.28
C SER A 135 6.39 -4.06 28.81
N GLY A 136 5.10 -3.77 28.98
CA GLY A 136 4.08 -4.78 29.27
C GLY A 136 3.92 -5.84 28.19
N TRP A 137 4.36 -5.56 26.96
CA TRP A 137 4.44 -6.54 25.88
C TRP A 137 5.74 -7.35 25.89
N GLY A 138 6.61 -7.18 26.89
CA GLY A 138 7.84 -7.94 27.03
C GLY A 138 9.00 -7.40 26.19
N PHE A 139 8.94 -6.15 25.74
CA PHE A 139 10.06 -5.45 25.11
C PHE A 139 10.70 -4.48 26.10
N ALA A 140 12.00 -4.57 26.33
CA ALA A 140 12.66 -3.68 27.27
C ALA A 140 12.82 -2.28 26.65
N ILE A 141 12.00 -1.31 27.06
CA ILE A 141 12.07 0.07 26.57
C ILE A 141 11.85 1.08 27.71
N THR A 142 12.61 2.18 27.70
CA THR A 142 12.49 3.24 28.71
C THR A 142 12.02 4.56 28.09
N PRO A 143 11.44 5.47 28.91
CA PRO A 143 11.10 6.81 28.45
C PRO A 143 12.31 7.60 27.93
N ASP A 144 13.48 7.39 28.55
CA ASP A 144 14.73 8.04 28.16
C ASP A 144 15.19 7.58 26.76
N THR A 145 15.06 6.29 26.44
CA THR A 145 15.39 5.79 25.09
C THR A 145 14.48 6.43 24.05
N LEU A 146 13.17 6.52 24.30
CA LEU A 146 12.23 7.13 23.36
C LEU A 146 12.54 8.63 23.14
N THR A 147 12.87 9.34 24.22
CA THR A 147 13.25 10.77 24.16
C THR A 147 14.59 10.97 23.46
N SER A 148 15.59 10.11 23.72
CA SER A 148 16.91 10.17 23.07
C SER A 148 16.78 9.99 21.57
N ILE A 149 16.07 8.96 21.12
CA ILE A 149 15.90 8.69 19.69
C ILE A 149 15.13 9.83 19.02
N ALA A 150 14.09 10.36 19.66
CA ALA A 150 13.38 11.54 19.15
C ALA A 150 14.32 12.73 18.96
N SER A 151 15.18 13.01 19.95
CA SER A 151 16.19 14.06 19.85
C SER A 151 17.24 13.79 18.75
N GLU A 152 17.74 12.55 18.63
CA GLU A 152 18.74 12.16 17.63
C GLU A 152 18.23 12.33 16.20
N VAL A 153 16.96 11.98 15.95
CA VAL A 153 16.33 12.15 14.64
C VAL A 153 15.82 13.57 14.40
N GLY A 154 15.90 14.46 15.40
CA GLY A 154 15.50 15.85 15.30
C GLY A 154 13.99 16.10 15.38
N GLU A 155 13.26 15.21 16.06
CA GLU A 155 11.81 15.26 16.20
C GLU A 155 11.37 15.44 17.64
N GLN A 156 10.20 16.05 17.86
CA GLN A 156 9.66 16.23 19.22
C GLN A 156 9.21 14.90 19.85
N SER A 157 8.81 13.94 19.03
CA SER A 157 8.39 12.61 19.46
C SER A 157 8.39 11.66 18.27
N ILE A 158 8.72 10.40 18.54
CA ILE A 158 8.61 9.27 17.59
C ILE A 158 7.39 8.39 17.89
N ILE A 159 6.66 8.66 18.97
CA ILE A 159 5.57 7.82 19.47
C ILE A 159 4.35 7.92 18.56
N SER A 160 3.77 6.76 18.21
CA SER A 160 2.61 6.66 17.32
C SER A 160 2.78 7.42 15.99
N ARG A 161 4.01 7.55 15.50
CA ARG A 161 4.30 7.93 14.10
C ARG A 161 4.07 6.73 13.20
N ALA A 162 2.83 6.24 13.24
CA ALA A 162 2.42 5.04 12.54
C ALA A 162 2.57 5.22 11.02
N GLY A 163 3.05 4.16 10.38
CA GLY A 163 3.33 4.12 8.95
C GLY A 163 4.69 3.51 8.69
N GLY A 164 4.82 2.81 7.56
CA GLY A 164 6.11 2.27 7.12
C GLY A 164 7.17 3.37 6.95
N ALA A 165 6.71 4.61 6.69
CA ALA A 165 7.54 5.74 6.31
C ALA A 165 8.49 6.25 7.42
N PRO A 166 7.98 6.76 8.57
CA PRO A 166 8.84 7.15 9.68
C PRO A 166 9.76 6.01 10.16
N THR A 167 9.25 4.78 10.17
CA THR A 167 10.02 3.61 10.60
C THR A 167 11.18 3.32 9.65
N LEU A 168 10.93 3.34 8.34
CA LEU A 168 11.97 3.21 7.33
C LEU A 168 13.01 4.32 7.48
N ALA A 169 12.58 5.56 7.69
CA ALA A 169 13.47 6.70 7.83
C ALA A 169 14.41 6.57 9.04
N VAL A 170 13.91 6.12 10.19
CA VAL A 170 14.76 5.87 11.38
C VAL A 170 15.81 4.78 11.08
N GLY A 171 15.40 3.65 10.50
CA GLY A 171 16.33 2.57 10.14
C GLY A 171 17.38 3.02 9.13
N MET A 172 16.96 3.72 8.07
CA MET A 172 17.86 4.28 7.07
C MET A 172 18.84 5.27 7.68
N ALA A 173 18.40 6.10 8.62
CA ALA A 173 19.24 7.11 9.26
C ALA A 173 20.41 6.46 10.02
N TYR A 174 20.12 5.44 10.83
CA TYR A 174 21.17 4.71 11.56
C TYR A 174 22.11 3.95 10.62
N ILE A 175 21.58 3.33 9.57
CA ILE A 175 22.41 2.62 8.57
C ILE A 175 23.37 3.59 7.87
N LEU A 176 22.86 4.71 7.34
CA LEU A 176 23.65 5.65 6.56
C LEU A 176 24.64 6.42 7.45
N HIS A 177 24.21 6.85 8.64
CA HIS A 177 25.10 7.46 9.62
C HIS A 177 26.26 6.53 9.99
N GLY A 178 25.96 5.26 10.34
CA GLY A 178 26.97 4.29 10.71
C GLY A 178 27.91 3.90 9.56
N ALA A 179 27.37 3.65 8.36
CA ALA A 179 28.16 3.24 7.20
C ALA A 179 29.10 4.34 6.70
N LEU A 180 28.73 5.61 6.86
CA LEU A 180 29.52 6.76 6.45
C LEU A 180 30.39 7.32 7.59
N GLY A 181 30.59 6.57 8.68
CA GLY A 181 31.46 6.98 9.78
C GLY A 181 31.02 8.28 10.47
N GLY A 182 29.73 8.58 10.47
CA GLY A 182 29.16 9.76 11.13
C GLY A 182 29.38 11.08 10.38
N LEU A 183 29.67 11.07 9.07
CA LEU A 183 29.86 12.29 8.26
C LEU A 183 28.72 13.31 8.39
N MET A 184 27.48 12.85 8.62
CA MET A 184 26.31 13.67 8.87
C MET A 184 25.49 13.07 10.00
N ASP A 185 24.80 13.91 10.77
CA ASP A 185 23.99 13.50 11.92
C ASP A 185 22.80 12.63 11.53
N VAL A 186 22.31 11.85 12.49
CA VAL A 186 21.13 10.98 12.33
C VAL A 186 19.91 11.79 11.89
N SER A 187 19.69 12.98 12.47
CA SER A 187 18.61 13.90 12.08
C SER A 187 18.64 14.28 10.61
N PHE A 188 19.83 14.56 10.05
CA PHE A 188 19.96 14.88 8.63
C PHE A 188 19.51 13.69 7.76
N TRP A 189 20.01 12.49 8.06
CA TRP A 189 19.65 11.29 7.29
C TRP A 189 18.19 10.89 7.44
N TYR A 190 17.61 11.08 8.62
CA TYR A 190 16.18 10.83 8.87
C TYR A 190 15.30 11.75 8.02
N HIS A 191 15.54 13.06 8.03
CA HIS A 191 14.78 14.01 7.22
C HIS A 191 15.03 13.83 5.71
N PHE A 192 16.25 13.44 5.33
CA PHE A 192 16.56 13.04 3.95
C PHE A 192 15.75 11.82 3.52
N ALA A 193 15.65 10.79 4.37
CA ALA A 193 14.88 9.58 4.08
C ALA A 193 13.37 9.88 3.96
N ILE A 194 12.82 10.71 4.84
CA ILE A 194 11.43 11.19 4.74
C ILE A 194 11.19 11.93 3.45
N LEU A 195 12.09 12.85 3.06
CA LEU A 195 11.97 13.59 1.80
C LEU A 195 12.00 12.65 0.60
N PHE A 196 12.94 11.71 0.58
CA PHE A 196 13.06 10.68 -0.46
C PHE A 196 11.75 9.90 -0.60
N GLU A 197 11.17 9.48 0.51
CA GLU A 197 9.93 8.71 0.52
C GLU A 197 8.71 9.55 0.12
N ALA A 198 8.62 10.79 0.57
CA ALA A 198 7.57 11.71 0.16
C ALA A 198 7.58 11.91 -1.37
N LEU A 199 8.76 12.01 -1.98
CA LEU A 199 8.91 12.08 -3.45
C LEU A 199 8.51 10.78 -4.15
N PHE A 200 8.72 9.63 -3.49
CA PHE A 200 8.24 8.34 -3.98
C PHE A 200 6.71 8.30 -4.01
N ILE A 201 6.06 8.64 -2.91
CA ILE A 201 4.59 8.67 -2.77
C ILE A 201 3.97 9.69 -3.74
N LEU A 202 4.54 10.90 -3.86
CA LEU A 202 4.00 11.94 -4.75
C LEU A 202 3.96 11.50 -6.22
N THR A 203 4.92 10.67 -6.64
CA THR A 203 4.93 10.09 -8.00
C THR A 203 3.76 9.13 -8.19
N ALA A 204 3.46 8.30 -7.19
CA ALA A 204 2.31 7.38 -7.23
C ALA A 204 0.98 8.14 -7.22
N VAL A 205 0.87 9.22 -6.43
CA VAL A 205 -0.32 10.08 -6.38
C VAL A 205 -0.55 10.80 -7.70
N ASP A 206 0.48 11.29 -8.40
CA ASP A 206 0.34 11.87 -9.75
C ASP A 206 -0.21 10.83 -10.75
N ALA A 207 0.42 9.65 -10.83
CA ALA A 207 -0.01 8.58 -11.73
C ALA A 207 -1.44 8.11 -11.42
N GLY A 208 -1.75 7.93 -10.13
CA GLY A 208 -3.07 7.53 -9.63
C GLY A 208 -4.14 8.58 -9.91
N THR A 209 -3.86 9.87 -9.67
CA THR A 209 -4.81 10.96 -9.95
C THR A 209 -5.10 11.07 -11.44
N ARG A 210 -4.09 10.88 -12.29
CA ARG A 210 -4.28 10.87 -13.74
C ARG A 210 -5.17 9.71 -14.19
N ALA A 211 -4.93 8.50 -13.68
CA ALA A 211 -5.77 7.33 -13.97
C ALA A 211 -7.20 7.52 -13.45
N ALA A 212 -7.35 8.00 -12.20
CA ALA A 212 -8.64 8.28 -11.58
C ALA A 212 -9.45 9.30 -12.40
N ARG A 213 -8.79 10.34 -12.92
CA ARG A 213 -9.43 11.32 -13.80
C ARG A 213 -10.01 10.68 -15.06
N PHE A 214 -9.25 9.81 -15.74
CA PHE A 214 -9.76 9.13 -16.94
C PHE A 214 -10.93 8.20 -16.61
N MET A 215 -10.83 7.43 -15.52
CA MET A 215 -11.92 6.57 -15.06
C MET A 215 -13.17 7.37 -14.69
N LEU A 216 -13.01 8.53 -14.03
CA LEU A 216 -14.10 9.42 -13.67
C LEU A 216 -14.74 10.06 -14.92
N GLN A 217 -13.95 10.49 -15.90
CA GLN A 217 -14.47 11.02 -17.17
C GLN A 217 -15.25 9.95 -17.95
N ASP A 218 -14.79 8.71 -17.95
CA ASP A 218 -15.53 7.60 -18.55
C ASP A 218 -16.88 7.37 -17.85
N LEU A 219 -16.91 7.45 -16.51
CA LEU A 219 -18.14 7.31 -15.72
C LEU A 219 -19.10 8.49 -15.96
N LEU A 220 -18.60 9.73 -15.92
CA LEU A 220 -19.39 10.94 -16.22
C LEU A 220 -19.88 10.94 -17.67
N GLY A 221 -19.14 10.30 -18.58
CA GLY A 221 -19.51 10.08 -19.97
C GLY A 221 -20.81 9.32 -20.16
N VAL A 222 -21.20 8.48 -19.19
CA VAL A 222 -22.49 7.77 -19.17
C VAL A 222 -23.65 8.74 -18.95
N ILE A 223 -23.43 9.80 -18.17
CA ILE A 223 -24.43 10.85 -17.89
C ILE A 223 -24.48 11.87 -19.04
N SER A 224 -23.30 12.29 -19.51
CA SER A 224 -23.18 13.24 -20.61
C SER A 224 -21.96 12.93 -21.47
N PRO A 225 -22.15 12.64 -22.78
CA PRO A 225 -21.04 12.35 -23.71
C PRO A 225 -19.99 13.46 -23.77
N ASN A 226 -20.38 14.71 -23.51
CA ASN A 226 -19.46 15.86 -23.49
C ASN A 226 -18.45 15.81 -22.35
N LEU A 227 -18.75 15.12 -21.25
CA LEU A 227 -17.84 15.00 -20.08
C LEU A 227 -16.77 13.93 -20.27
N LYS A 228 -16.96 13.01 -21.24
CA LYS A 228 -15.97 12.01 -21.63
C LYS A 228 -14.80 12.59 -22.42
N ARG A 229 -15.00 13.77 -23.03
CA ARG A 229 -14.05 14.40 -23.94
C ARG A 229 -12.77 14.83 -23.23
N THR A 230 -11.67 14.16 -23.55
CA THR A 230 -10.32 14.45 -23.01
C THR A 230 -9.66 15.68 -23.64
N ASP A 231 -10.20 16.18 -24.74
CA ASP A 231 -9.79 17.41 -25.43
C ASP A 231 -10.47 18.66 -24.85
N SER A 232 -11.55 18.49 -24.06
CA SER A 232 -12.32 19.59 -23.49
C SER A 232 -11.72 20.06 -22.16
N LEU A 233 -11.23 21.30 -22.13
CA LEU A 233 -10.67 21.91 -20.92
C LEU A 233 -11.68 21.94 -19.75
N PRO A 234 -12.96 22.34 -19.92
CA PRO A 234 -13.94 22.31 -18.84
C PRO A 234 -14.18 20.91 -18.26
N ALA A 235 -14.28 19.88 -19.10
CA ALA A 235 -14.48 18.50 -18.65
C ALA A 235 -13.26 17.98 -17.88
N ASN A 236 -12.06 18.29 -18.37
CA ASN A 236 -10.81 17.94 -17.72
C ASN A 236 -10.66 18.64 -16.35
N LEU A 237 -10.96 19.94 -16.27
CA LEU A 237 -10.89 20.70 -15.03
C LEU A 237 -11.90 20.18 -14.00
N LEU A 238 -13.13 19.91 -14.42
CA LEU A 238 -14.15 19.34 -13.54
C LEU A 238 -13.74 17.98 -12.99
N ALA A 239 -13.33 17.04 -13.85
CA ALA A 239 -12.91 15.71 -13.43
C ALA A 239 -11.66 15.76 -12.52
N THR A 240 -10.71 16.65 -12.82
CA THR A 240 -9.53 16.87 -11.97
C THR A 240 -9.92 17.42 -10.61
N ALA A 241 -10.76 18.46 -10.57
CA ALA A 241 -11.22 19.06 -9.33
C ALA A 241 -11.93 18.03 -8.44
N LEU A 242 -12.83 17.22 -9.02
CA LEU A 242 -13.50 16.14 -8.29
C LEU A 242 -12.52 15.09 -7.76
N CYS A 243 -11.53 14.67 -8.55
CA CYS A 243 -10.52 13.72 -8.10
C CYS A 243 -9.65 14.29 -6.96
N VAL A 244 -9.18 15.53 -7.09
CA VAL A 244 -8.35 16.19 -6.06
C VAL A 244 -9.14 16.43 -4.79
N LEU A 245 -10.41 16.84 -4.89
CA LEU A 245 -11.29 16.98 -3.74
C LEU A 245 -11.54 15.62 -3.05
N ALA A 246 -11.68 14.53 -3.80
CA ALA A 246 -11.80 13.19 -3.23
C ALA A 246 -10.54 12.78 -2.47
N TRP A 247 -9.34 13.03 -3.03
CA TRP A 247 -8.08 12.81 -2.31
C TRP A 247 -7.97 13.67 -1.05
N GLY A 248 -8.36 14.95 -1.14
CA GLY A 248 -8.39 15.86 0.00
C GLY A 248 -9.35 15.41 1.09
N TYR A 249 -10.51 14.85 0.72
CA TYR A 249 -11.45 14.24 1.66
C TYR A 249 -10.84 13.02 2.36
N PHE A 250 -10.18 12.11 1.62
CA PHE A 250 -9.51 10.96 2.24
C PHE A 250 -8.35 11.37 3.16
N LEU A 251 -7.58 12.39 2.79
CA LEU A 251 -6.54 12.97 3.65
C LEU A 251 -7.16 13.54 4.94
N HIS A 252 -8.23 14.32 4.81
CA HIS A 252 -8.95 14.86 5.96
C HIS A 252 -9.47 13.74 6.86
N GLN A 253 -10.15 12.72 6.29
CA GLN A 253 -10.62 11.55 7.05
C GLN A 253 -9.47 10.85 7.79
N GLY A 254 -8.33 10.67 7.12
CA GLY A 254 -7.17 10.02 7.75
C GLY A 254 -6.58 10.78 8.94
N VAL A 255 -6.70 12.12 8.95
CA VAL A 255 -6.23 12.99 10.04
C VAL A 255 -7.24 13.11 11.17
N VAL A 256 -8.55 13.17 10.87
CA VAL A 256 -9.60 13.34 11.90
C VAL A 256 -10.07 12.03 12.52
N ASP A 257 -9.71 10.87 11.95
CA ASP A 257 -10.09 9.57 12.50
C ASP A 257 -9.46 9.33 13.89
N PRO A 258 -10.26 9.12 14.95
CA PRO A 258 -9.76 8.87 16.30
C PRO A 258 -8.92 7.59 16.45
N LEU A 259 -9.11 6.60 15.56
CA LEU A 259 -8.34 5.37 15.52
C LEU A 259 -7.04 5.51 14.69
N GLY A 260 -6.88 6.65 14.00
CA GLY A 260 -5.81 6.92 13.04
C GLY A 260 -6.13 6.36 11.66
N GLY A 261 -5.95 7.18 10.61
CA GLY A 261 -6.33 6.84 9.24
C GLY A 261 -5.78 5.53 8.69
N ILE A 262 -4.60 5.10 9.17
CA ILE A 262 -4.02 3.80 8.80
C ILE A 262 -4.91 2.64 9.26
N ASN A 263 -5.47 2.68 10.47
CA ASN A 263 -6.21 1.54 11.01
C ASN A 263 -7.56 1.33 10.34
N THR A 264 -8.18 2.40 9.84
CA THR A 264 -9.48 2.36 9.16
C THR A 264 -9.32 2.17 7.65
N LEU A 265 -8.46 2.97 6.98
CA LEU A 265 -8.36 2.98 5.52
C LEU A 265 -7.43 1.89 4.96
N TRP A 266 -6.39 1.50 5.69
CA TRP A 266 -5.40 0.53 5.18
C TRP A 266 -6.00 -0.85 4.90
N PRO A 267 -6.87 -1.43 5.77
CA PRO A 267 -7.53 -2.70 5.45
C PRO A 267 -8.27 -2.66 4.11
N LEU A 268 -9.02 -1.57 3.85
CA LEU A 268 -9.79 -1.41 2.63
C LEU A 268 -8.86 -1.27 1.42
N PHE A 269 -7.81 -0.45 1.55
CA PHE A 269 -6.77 -0.30 0.54
C PHE A 269 -6.12 -1.65 0.20
N GLY A 270 -5.71 -2.40 1.21
CA GLY A 270 -5.09 -3.71 1.07
C GLY A 270 -5.99 -4.71 0.34
N ILE A 271 -7.25 -4.82 0.78
CA ILE A 271 -8.25 -5.68 0.14
C ILE A 271 -8.45 -5.27 -1.33
N ALA A 272 -8.72 -3.99 -1.60
CA ALA A 272 -8.95 -3.50 -2.95
C ALA A 272 -7.73 -3.72 -3.86
N ASN A 273 -6.51 -3.47 -3.36
CA ASN A 273 -5.28 -3.69 -4.11
C ASN A 273 -5.07 -5.17 -4.47
N GLN A 274 -5.32 -6.09 -3.54
CA GLN A 274 -5.20 -7.52 -3.86
C GLN A 274 -6.28 -8.01 -4.82
N MET A 275 -7.47 -7.42 -4.75
CA MET A 275 -8.53 -7.70 -5.71
C MET A 275 -8.13 -7.23 -7.11
N LEU A 276 -7.56 -6.02 -7.27
CA LEU A 276 -6.99 -5.54 -8.53
C LEU A 276 -5.93 -6.51 -9.09
N ALA A 277 -5.03 -7.01 -8.24
CA ALA A 277 -4.03 -8.00 -8.63
C ALA A 277 -4.67 -9.31 -9.13
N GLY A 278 -5.71 -9.79 -8.44
CA GLY A 278 -6.49 -10.94 -8.87
C GLY A 278 -7.11 -10.73 -10.26
N MET A 279 -7.66 -9.54 -10.53
CA MET A 279 -8.19 -9.19 -11.85
C MET A 279 -7.11 -9.20 -12.94
N ALA A 280 -5.92 -8.65 -12.66
CA ALA A 280 -4.81 -8.64 -13.61
C ALA A 280 -4.35 -10.07 -13.96
N LEU A 281 -4.20 -10.95 -12.96
CA LEU A 281 -3.80 -12.34 -13.18
C LEU A 281 -4.87 -13.16 -13.91
N MET A 282 -6.15 -12.95 -13.57
CA MET A 282 -7.27 -13.57 -14.30
C MET A 282 -7.29 -13.14 -15.77
N LEU A 283 -7.06 -11.86 -16.05
CA LEU A 283 -6.92 -11.35 -17.42
C LEU A 283 -5.77 -12.04 -18.15
N CYS A 284 -4.59 -12.14 -17.51
CA CYS A 284 -3.44 -12.84 -18.08
C CYS A 284 -3.77 -14.31 -18.41
N ALA A 285 -4.45 -15.01 -17.50
CA ALA A 285 -4.90 -16.39 -17.74
C ALA A 285 -5.83 -16.47 -18.96
N VAL A 286 -6.86 -15.61 -19.03
CA VAL A 286 -7.81 -15.57 -20.15
C VAL A 286 -7.10 -15.29 -21.47
N VAL A 287 -6.14 -14.35 -21.50
CA VAL A 287 -5.34 -14.05 -22.70
C VAL A 287 -4.56 -15.29 -23.17
N LEU A 288 -3.92 -16.03 -22.26
CA LEU A 288 -3.22 -17.28 -22.61
C LEU A 288 -4.14 -18.32 -23.23
N PHE A 289 -5.38 -18.47 -22.72
CA PHE A 289 -6.38 -19.36 -23.33
C PHE A 289 -6.81 -18.88 -24.72
N LYS A 290 -7.03 -17.57 -24.90
CA LYS A 290 -7.37 -16.98 -26.20
C LYS A 290 -6.26 -17.10 -27.23
N MET A 291 -5.00 -17.09 -26.81
CA MET A 291 -3.82 -17.27 -27.66
C MET A 291 -3.46 -18.74 -27.93
N LYS A 292 -4.23 -19.71 -27.41
CA LYS A 292 -3.92 -21.15 -27.48
C LYS A 292 -2.61 -21.54 -26.80
N ARG A 293 -2.23 -20.79 -25.76
CA ARG A 293 -1.04 -21.01 -24.92
C ARG A 293 -1.41 -21.59 -23.55
N GLN A 294 -2.52 -22.33 -23.46
CA GLN A 294 -3.06 -22.85 -22.20
C GLN A 294 -2.09 -23.74 -21.40
N ARG A 295 -1.08 -24.35 -22.04
CA ARG A 295 -0.02 -25.10 -21.33
C ARG A 295 0.74 -24.26 -20.31
N TYR A 296 0.75 -22.94 -20.46
CA TYR A 296 1.40 -22.00 -19.55
C TYR A 296 0.43 -21.29 -18.62
N ALA A 297 -0.88 -21.55 -18.72
CA ALA A 297 -1.89 -20.86 -17.93
C ALA A 297 -1.72 -21.07 -16.42
N TRP A 298 -1.09 -22.18 -16.00
CA TRP A 298 -0.79 -22.46 -14.59
C TRP A 298 0.06 -21.36 -13.92
N VAL A 299 0.93 -20.68 -14.69
CA VAL A 299 1.78 -19.58 -14.19
C VAL A 299 0.94 -18.40 -13.69
N ALA A 300 -0.22 -18.16 -14.30
CA ALA A 300 -1.17 -17.16 -13.84
C ALA A 300 -2.20 -17.74 -12.86
N LEU A 301 -2.70 -18.95 -13.11
CA LEU A 301 -3.79 -19.56 -12.35
C LEU A 301 -3.40 -19.95 -10.91
N VAL A 302 -2.18 -20.45 -10.68
CA VAL A 302 -1.73 -20.84 -9.33
C VAL A 302 -1.64 -19.61 -8.41
N PRO A 303 -0.95 -18.51 -8.78
CA PRO A 303 -0.97 -17.28 -8.01
C PRO A 303 -2.38 -16.69 -7.87
N THR A 304 -3.19 -16.73 -8.93
CA THR A 304 -4.59 -16.27 -8.88
C THR A 304 -5.38 -17.02 -7.81
N ALA A 305 -5.33 -18.36 -7.81
CA ALA A 305 -6.09 -19.17 -6.87
C ALA A 305 -5.67 -18.88 -5.43
N TRP A 306 -4.37 -18.85 -5.17
CA TRP A 306 -3.84 -18.52 -3.84
C TRP A 306 -4.25 -17.12 -3.38
N LEU A 307 -4.14 -16.13 -4.27
CA LEU A 307 -4.51 -14.76 -3.97
C LEU A 307 -6.00 -14.62 -3.70
N LEU A 308 -6.87 -15.20 -4.54
CA LEU A 308 -8.31 -15.17 -4.34
C LEU A 308 -8.71 -15.87 -3.03
N ILE A 309 -8.10 -17.00 -2.68
CA ILE A 309 -8.34 -17.67 -1.40
C ILE A 309 -8.00 -16.74 -0.24
N CYS A 310 -6.80 -16.14 -0.25
CA CYS A 310 -6.36 -15.24 0.81
C CYS A 310 -7.26 -14.00 0.89
N THR A 311 -7.46 -13.30 -0.22
CA THR A 311 -8.20 -12.03 -0.27
C THR A 311 -9.67 -12.19 0.04
N LEU A 312 -10.34 -13.24 -0.46
CA LEU A 312 -11.75 -13.49 -0.15
C LEU A 312 -11.92 -13.92 1.31
N THR A 313 -11.00 -14.72 1.86
CA THR A 313 -11.04 -15.12 3.27
C THR A 313 -10.79 -13.92 4.19
N ALA A 314 -9.78 -13.10 3.88
CA ALA A 314 -9.47 -11.89 4.64
C ALA A 314 -10.62 -10.86 4.56
N GLY A 315 -11.18 -10.66 3.36
CA GLY A 315 -12.34 -9.79 3.15
C GLY A 315 -13.57 -10.29 3.93
N TRP A 316 -13.83 -11.59 3.92
CA TRP A 316 -14.91 -12.19 4.71
C TRP A 316 -14.72 -11.97 6.21
N GLN A 317 -13.52 -12.21 6.73
CA GLN A 317 -13.18 -11.98 8.13
C GLN A 317 -13.30 -10.50 8.50
N LYS A 318 -12.81 -9.59 7.66
CA LYS A 318 -12.94 -8.14 7.89
C LYS A 318 -14.41 -7.68 7.82
N ALA A 319 -15.24 -8.24 6.96
CA ALA A 319 -16.65 -7.85 6.90
C ALA A 319 -17.47 -8.43 8.06
N PHE A 320 -17.33 -9.73 8.35
CA PHE A 320 -18.31 -10.50 9.13
C PHE A 320 -17.77 -11.15 10.41
N SER A 321 -16.47 -11.05 10.72
CA SER A 321 -15.96 -11.65 11.96
C SER A 321 -16.70 -11.09 13.19
N PRO A 322 -17.11 -11.94 14.14
CA PRO A 322 -17.70 -11.48 15.39
C PRO A 322 -16.67 -10.84 16.34
N ASP A 323 -15.37 -10.97 16.05
CA ASP A 323 -14.32 -10.35 16.85
C ASP A 323 -14.27 -8.83 16.60
N ASN A 324 -14.50 -8.06 17.68
CA ASN A 324 -14.44 -6.60 17.72
C ASN A 324 -13.05 -6.01 17.42
N LYS A 325 -12.02 -6.83 17.21
CA LYS A 325 -10.70 -6.40 16.74
C LYS A 325 -10.53 -6.57 15.23
N VAL A 326 -11.35 -7.39 14.59
CA VAL A 326 -11.16 -7.79 13.19
C VAL A 326 -12.33 -7.34 12.32
N GLY A 327 -13.56 -7.65 12.71
CA GLY A 327 -14.75 -7.44 11.89
C GLY A 327 -15.28 -6.01 11.97
N PHE A 328 -15.41 -5.34 10.83
CA PHE A 328 -15.97 -4.00 10.71
C PHE A 328 -17.40 -3.92 11.26
N LEU A 329 -18.26 -4.90 10.94
CA LEU A 329 -19.63 -4.91 11.47
C LEU A 329 -19.65 -5.12 12.99
N ALA A 330 -18.77 -5.95 13.54
CA ALA A 330 -18.66 -6.14 14.98
C ALA A 330 -18.19 -4.86 15.68
N ILE A 331 -17.16 -4.20 15.14
CA ILE A 331 -16.67 -2.89 15.61
C ILE A 331 -17.79 -1.84 15.58
N ALA A 332 -18.53 -1.74 14.47
CA ALA A 332 -19.65 -0.82 14.33
C ALA A 332 -20.74 -1.11 15.37
N ASN A 333 -21.11 -2.37 15.58
CA ASN A 333 -22.13 -2.75 16.57
C ASN A 333 -21.68 -2.45 17.99
N LYS A 334 -20.39 -2.66 18.30
CA LYS A 334 -19.81 -2.30 19.60
C LYS A 334 -19.93 -0.80 19.87
N PHE A 335 -19.54 0.05 18.91
CA PHE A 335 -19.64 1.50 19.09
C PHE A 335 -21.09 1.98 19.10
N GLN A 336 -21.97 1.39 18.30
CA GLN A 336 -23.42 1.67 18.35
C GLN A 336 -23.99 1.36 19.74
N THR A 337 -23.63 0.21 20.32
CA THR A 337 -24.08 -0.17 21.67
C THR A 337 -23.60 0.83 22.73
N MET A 338 -22.41 1.43 22.58
CA MET A 338 -21.92 2.48 23.48
C MET A 338 -22.75 3.76 23.38
N ILE A 339 -23.15 4.14 22.17
CA ILE A 339 -24.06 5.28 21.94
C ILE A 339 -25.44 4.98 22.56
N ASP A 340 -26.03 3.84 22.20
CA ASP A 340 -27.39 3.47 22.62
C ASP A 340 -27.51 3.33 24.15
N SER A 341 -26.43 2.89 24.82
CA SER A 341 -26.39 2.75 26.28
C SER A 341 -26.02 4.03 27.03
N GLY A 342 -25.63 5.10 26.33
CA GLY A 342 -25.10 6.33 26.92
C GLY A 342 -23.76 6.18 27.66
N LYS A 343 -23.14 4.99 27.61
CA LYS A 343 -21.85 4.68 28.28
C LYS A 343 -20.68 5.02 27.37
N ILE A 344 -20.54 6.31 27.05
CA ILE A 344 -19.48 6.80 26.18
C ILE A 344 -18.19 6.94 27.00
N PRO A 345 -17.09 6.24 26.64
CA PRO A 345 -15.82 6.41 27.32
C PRO A 345 -15.30 7.84 27.18
N ALA A 346 -14.64 8.38 28.22
CA ALA A 346 -14.15 9.77 28.24
C ALA A 346 -13.18 10.12 27.08
N GLN A 347 -12.61 9.11 26.43
CA GLN A 347 -11.72 9.27 25.28
C GLN A 347 -12.43 9.59 23.95
N TYR A 348 -13.76 9.45 23.90
CA TYR A 348 -14.54 9.68 22.69
C TYR A 348 -15.69 10.65 22.94
N THR A 349 -16.03 11.42 21.93
CA THR A 349 -17.32 12.12 21.86
C THR A 349 -18.37 11.24 21.18
N GLU A 350 -19.65 11.53 21.42
CA GLU A 350 -20.75 10.86 20.72
C GLU A 350 -20.66 11.02 19.19
N SER A 351 -20.23 12.20 18.73
CA SER A 351 -20.00 12.47 17.31
C SER A 351 -18.88 11.61 16.72
N GLN A 352 -17.78 11.44 17.46
CA GLN A 352 -16.67 10.57 17.06
C GLN A 352 -17.10 9.11 16.99
N LEU A 353 -17.86 8.61 17.99
CA LEU A 353 -18.40 7.25 17.93
C LEU A 353 -19.35 7.06 16.75
N SER A 354 -20.22 8.03 16.48
CA SER A 354 -21.15 7.98 15.34
C SER A 354 -20.40 7.94 14.01
N GLN A 355 -19.32 8.71 13.87
CA GLN A 355 -18.43 8.67 12.71
C GLN A 355 -17.75 7.30 12.58
N LEU A 356 -17.24 6.73 13.67
CA LEU A 356 -16.62 5.40 13.66
C LEU A 356 -17.63 4.30 13.26
N VAL A 357 -18.88 4.38 13.72
CA VAL A 357 -19.95 3.47 13.28
C VAL A 357 -20.18 3.59 11.78
N PHE A 358 -20.31 4.82 11.26
CA PHE A 358 -20.51 5.06 9.84
C PHE A 358 -19.35 4.53 8.99
N ASN A 359 -18.11 4.86 9.35
CA ASN A 359 -16.91 4.44 8.65
C ASN A 359 -16.82 2.91 8.58
N ASN A 360 -16.99 2.22 9.71
CA ASN A 360 -16.93 0.75 9.73
C ASN A 360 -18.06 0.10 8.91
N ARG A 361 -19.27 0.67 8.91
CA ARG A 361 -20.36 0.18 8.06
C ARG A 361 -20.07 0.40 6.57
N LEU A 362 -19.50 1.54 6.22
CA LEU A 362 -19.07 1.85 4.86
C LEU A 362 -17.97 0.89 4.41
N ASP A 363 -16.95 0.66 5.24
CA ASP A 363 -15.84 -0.26 4.95
C ASP A 363 -16.32 -1.69 4.77
N ALA A 364 -17.27 -2.15 5.60
CA ALA A 364 -17.92 -3.45 5.43
C ALA A 364 -18.66 -3.53 4.08
N GLY A 365 -19.46 -2.51 3.76
CA GLY A 365 -20.21 -2.44 2.51
C GLY A 365 -19.29 -2.45 1.27
N LEU A 366 -18.24 -1.65 1.27
CA LEU A 366 -17.25 -1.58 0.20
C LEU A 366 -16.47 -2.89 0.07
N THR A 367 -16.08 -3.50 1.18
CA THR A 367 -15.40 -4.81 1.19
C THR A 367 -16.27 -5.87 0.52
N ILE A 368 -17.54 -5.97 0.93
CA ILE A 368 -18.50 -6.92 0.33
C ILE A 368 -18.69 -6.64 -1.15
N PHE A 369 -18.85 -5.37 -1.53
CA PHE A 369 -18.99 -4.96 -2.92
C PHE A 369 -17.80 -5.42 -3.76
N PHE A 370 -16.56 -5.15 -3.32
CA PHE A 370 -15.39 -5.56 -4.07
C PHE A 370 -15.24 -7.10 -4.15
N MET A 371 -15.58 -7.83 -3.08
CA MET A 371 -15.61 -9.29 -3.11
C MET A 371 -16.58 -9.81 -4.17
N VAL A 372 -17.80 -9.25 -4.25
CA VAL A 372 -18.79 -9.62 -5.27
C VAL A 372 -18.24 -9.35 -6.67
N VAL A 373 -17.65 -8.17 -6.90
CA VAL A 373 -17.06 -7.81 -8.20
C VAL A 373 -16.00 -8.84 -8.62
N VAL A 374 -15.11 -9.24 -7.72
CA VAL A 374 -14.06 -10.22 -8.01
C VAL A 374 -14.64 -11.60 -8.32
N VAL A 375 -15.63 -12.07 -7.55
CA VAL A 375 -16.27 -13.36 -7.81
C VAL A 375 -16.97 -13.35 -9.17
N VAL A 376 -17.72 -12.28 -9.48
CA VAL A 376 -18.36 -12.10 -10.79
C VAL A 376 -17.31 -12.13 -11.91
N LEU A 377 -16.21 -11.38 -11.77
CA LEU A 377 -15.15 -11.37 -12.76
C LEU A 377 -14.48 -12.74 -12.92
N ALA A 378 -14.30 -13.50 -11.86
CA ALA A 378 -13.77 -14.86 -11.91
C ALA A 378 -14.68 -15.79 -12.73
N LEU A 379 -15.99 -15.70 -12.51
CA LEU A 379 -16.99 -16.45 -13.29
C LEU A 379 -16.96 -16.05 -14.78
N TYR A 380 -16.89 -14.75 -15.08
CA TYR A 380 -16.76 -14.25 -16.45
C TYR A 380 -15.44 -14.70 -17.11
N SER A 381 -14.35 -14.67 -16.37
CA SER A 381 -13.02 -15.11 -16.84
C SER A 381 -13.02 -16.59 -17.17
N LEU A 382 -13.61 -17.41 -16.29
CA LEU A 382 -13.78 -18.85 -16.52
C LEU A 382 -14.66 -19.12 -17.75
N LYS A 383 -15.82 -18.47 -17.85
CA LYS A 383 -16.71 -18.57 -19.02
C LYS A 383 -15.98 -18.22 -20.31
N THR A 384 -15.18 -17.16 -20.30
CA THR A 384 -14.41 -16.69 -21.46
C THR A 384 -13.29 -17.66 -21.83
N ALA A 385 -12.56 -18.18 -20.85
CA ALA A 385 -11.52 -19.19 -21.06
C ALA A 385 -12.12 -20.50 -21.64
N LEU A 386 -13.24 -20.96 -21.10
CA LEU A 386 -13.94 -22.15 -21.61
C LEU A 386 -14.47 -21.93 -23.04
N ALA A 387 -15.00 -20.74 -23.34
CA ALA A 387 -15.43 -20.40 -24.69
C ALA A 387 -14.23 -20.37 -25.66
N ALA A 388 -13.09 -19.82 -25.24
CA ALA A 388 -11.87 -19.84 -26.03
C ALA A 388 -11.38 -21.27 -26.28
N LEU A 389 -11.44 -22.16 -25.29
CA LEU A 389 -11.05 -23.57 -25.41
C LEU A 389 -11.87 -24.35 -26.45
N LYS A 390 -13.16 -24.02 -26.63
CA LYS A 390 -14.04 -24.68 -27.62
C LYS A 390 -13.67 -24.39 -29.09
N ASN A 391 -12.91 -23.35 -29.35
CA ASN A 391 -12.44 -23.02 -30.70
C ASN A 391 -11.00 -23.52 -30.87
N ASP A 392 -10.66 -24.23 -31.94
CA ASP A 392 -9.29 -24.75 -32.12
C ASP A 392 -8.28 -23.68 -32.52
N LYS A 393 -8.73 -22.48 -32.92
CA LYS A 393 -7.88 -21.37 -33.36
C LYS A 393 -7.72 -20.30 -32.29
N PRO A 394 -6.62 -19.53 -32.32
CA PRO A 394 -6.49 -18.33 -31.49
C PRO A 394 -7.67 -17.35 -31.72
N THR A 395 -8.23 -16.84 -30.64
CA THR A 395 -9.33 -15.85 -30.62
C THR A 395 -8.89 -14.50 -30.04
N ALA A 396 -7.60 -14.37 -29.72
CA ALA A 396 -6.99 -13.09 -29.39
C ALA A 396 -7.01 -12.17 -30.63
N LYS A 397 -7.20 -10.87 -30.39
CA LYS A 397 -7.14 -9.83 -31.44
C LYS A 397 -5.97 -8.93 -31.07
N GLU A 398 -4.85 -9.10 -31.75
CA GLU A 398 -3.66 -8.27 -31.58
C GLU A 398 -3.73 -7.09 -32.55
N THR A 399 -3.08 -5.99 -32.20
CA THR A 399 -2.87 -4.88 -33.12
C THR A 399 -1.96 -5.35 -34.27
N PRO A 400 -2.13 -4.80 -35.50
CA PRO A 400 -1.20 -5.08 -36.58
C PRO A 400 0.24 -4.76 -36.15
N TYR A 401 1.20 -5.54 -36.66
CA TYR A 401 2.62 -5.25 -36.45
C TYR A 401 2.97 -3.91 -37.08
N GLU A 402 3.59 -3.03 -36.29
CA GLU A 402 4.17 -1.78 -36.77
C GLU A 402 5.71 -1.91 -36.73
N PRO A 403 6.40 -1.76 -37.88
CA PRO A 403 7.86 -1.77 -37.90
C PRO A 403 8.40 -0.55 -37.16
N MET A 404 9.59 -0.70 -36.58
CA MET A 404 10.27 0.41 -35.94
C MET A 404 10.53 1.54 -36.96
N PRO A 405 10.32 2.81 -36.60
CA PRO A 405 10.63 3.94 -37.48
C PRO A 405 12.11 3.93 -37.87
N GLU A 406 12.42 4.19 -39.15
CA GLU A 406 13.82 4.25 -39.62
C GLU A 406 14.64 5.32 -38.90
N ASN A 407 13.99 6.38 -38.42
CA ASN A 407 14.58 7.48 -37.66
C ASN A 407 14.54 7.26 -36.14
N LEU A 408 14.45 6.01 -35.66
CA LEU A 408 14.40 5.70 -34.22
C LEU A 408 15.53 6.37 -33.43
N GLU A 409 16.76 6.38 -33.97
CA GLU A 409 17.89 6.99 -33.27
C GLU A 409 17.71 8.51 -33.11
N GLU A 410 17.16 9.20 -34.11
CA GLU A 410 16.80 10.62 -34.00
C GLU A 410 15.67 10.84 -33.00
N ILE A 411 14.63 10.01 -33.04
CA ILE A 411 13.50 10.09 -32.10
C ILE A 411 13.99 9.88 -30.65
N VAL A 412 14.82 8.86 -30.42
CA VAL A 412 15.38 8.56 -29.09
C VAL A 412 16.33 9.68 -28.64
N THR A 413 17.11 10.25 -29.56
CA THR A 413 18.04 11.35 -29.25
C THR A 413 17.27 12.64 -28.92
N GLN A 414 16.23 12.97 -29.69
CA GLN A 414 15.33 14.10 -29.38
C GLN A 414 14.59 13.90 -28.06
N ALA A 415 14.09 12.69 -27.80
CA ALA A 415 13.42 12.36 -26.53
C ALA A 415 14.37 12.47 -25.32
N LYS A 416 15.63 12.07 -25.47
CA LYS A 416 16.67 12.23 -24.43
C LYS A 416 17.06 13.69 -24.20
N GLY A 417 17.00 14.54 -25.23
CA GLY A 417 17.29 15.98 -25.12
C GLY A 417 16.14 16.83 -24.59
N ALA A 418 14.92 16.28 -24.57
CA ALA A 418 13.72 16.94 -24.04
C ALA A 418 13.45 16.67 -22.54
N HIS A 419 14.27 15.82 -21.92
CA HIS A 419 14.27 15.50 -20.48
C HIS A 419 15.53 16.06 -19.81
#